data_AF-O06064-F1
#
_entry.id   AF-O06064-F1
#
_cell.length_a   1.000
_cell.length_b   1.000
_cell.length_c   1.000
_cell.angle_alpha   90.00
_cell.angle_beta   90.00
_cell.angle_gamma   90.00
#
_symmetry.space_group_name_H-M   'P 1'
#
loop_
_entity.id
_entity.type
_entity.pdbx_description
1 polymer ?
#
loop_
_entity_poly.entity_id
_entity_poly.type
_entity_poly.pdbx_seq_one_letter_code
_entity_poly.pdbx_strand_id
1 'polypeptide(L)'
;YGFAEDIDATHALYASLVVQMVRESDAYLASGAYRPTPTITARLNFQLGFGMRVGQRLTEARDHIRSAVTEAWDRPTATAIALRDKEIELIDYYRSASKARGTWQAARASAGYSSAARNAGDQAGRRAWIDNSTELPGARAALGR
;
A
#
# COMPACT_ATOMS: atom_id res chain seq x y z
N TYR A 1 14.99 -10.53 6.93
CA TYR A 1 14.40 -10.78 8.24
C TYR A 1 13.05 -10.09 8.28
N GLY A 2 12.06 -10.70 8.90
CA GLY A 2 10.68 -10.20 9.00
C GLY A 2 9.77 -11.34 9.43
N PHE A 3 8.63 -11.02 10.02
CA PHE A 3 7.65 -12.01 10.46
C PHE A 3 6.89 -12.55 9.25
N ALA A 4 6.80 -13.87 9.11
CA ALA A 4 6.24 -14.51 7.92
C ALA A 4 4.79 -14.06 7.66
N GLU A 5 3.98 -13.96 8.72
CA GLU A 5 2.59 -13.52 8.61
C GLU A 5 2.46 -12.09 8.08
N ASP A 6 3.35 -11.19 8.51
CA ASP A 6 3.35 -9.79 8.07
C ASP A 6 3.81 -9.67 6.60
N ILE A 7 4.75 -10.53 6.18
CA ILE A 7 5.19 -10.62 4.78
C ILE A 7 4.05 -11.12 3.89
N ASP A 8 3.37 -12.18 4.30
CA ASP A 8 2.25 -12.75 3.53
C ASP A 8 1.10 -11.76 3.42
N ALA A 9 0.74 -11.08 4.51
CA ALA A 9 -0.29 -10.05 4.50
C ALA A 9 0.07 -8.87 3.59
N THR A 10 1.31 -8.36 3.66
CA THR A 10 1.74 -7.25 2.81
C THR A 10 1.84 -7.65 1.34
N HIS A 11 2.23 -8.89 1.04
CA HIS A 11 2.22 -9.43 -0.31
C HIS A 11 0.80 -9.54 -0.86
N ALA A 12 -0.15 -10.12 -0.11
CA ALA A 12 -1.54 -10.22 -0.52
C ALA A 12 -2.18 -8.84 -0.78
N LEU A 13 -1.90 -7.86 0.10
CA LEU A 13 -2.32 -6.47 -0.10
C LEU A 13 -1.71 -5.88 -1.38
N TYR A 14 -0.39 -6.03 -1.59
CA TYR A 14 0.27 -5.51 -2.78
C TYR A 14 -0.30 -6.13 -4.07
N ALA A 15 -0.41 -7.46 -4.11
CA ALA A 15 -0.91 -8.20 -5.27
C ALA A 15 -2.33 -7.77 -5.63
N SER A 16 -3.22 -7.66 -4.64
CA SER A 16 -4.61 -7.24 -4.88
C SER A 16 -4.71 -5.77 -5.32
N LEU A 17 -3.95 -4.86 -4.71
CA LEU A 17 -3.97 -3.43 -5.02
C LEU A 17 -3.40 -3.11 -6.41
N VAL A 18 -2.35 -3.83 -6.84
CA VAL A 18 -1.80 -3.67 -8.19
C VAL A 18 -2.82 -4.08 -9.26
N VAL A 19 -3.53 -5.20 -9.05
CA VAL A 19 -4.58 -5.64 -9.98
C VAL A 19 -5.72 -4.61 -10.06
N GLN A 20 -6.17 -4.08 -8.93
CA GLN A 20 -7.19 -3.01 -8.88
C GLN A 20 -6.70 -1.74 -9.60
N MET A 21 -5.46 -1.32 -9.36
CA MET A 21 -4.89 -0.11 -9.98
C MET A 21 -4.84 -0.23 -11.50
N VAL A 22 -4.37 -1.37 -12.03
CA VAL A 22 -4.27 -1.58 -13.49
C VAL A 22 -5.65 -1.57 -14.12
N ARG A 23 -6.61 -2.31 -13.54
CA ARG A 23 -7.99 -2.35 -14.04
C ARG A 23 -8.63 -0.96 -14.10
N GLU A 24 -8.52 -0.18 -13.03
CA GLU A 24 -9.10 1.17 -12.97
C GLU A 24 -8.35 2.15 -13.89
N SER A 25 -7.04 2.00 -14.04
CA SER A 25 -6.24 2.81 -14.96
C SER A 25 -6.65 2.56 -16.41
N ASP A 26 -6.84 1.30 -16.80
CA ASP A 26 -7.25 0.95 -18.16
C ASP A 26 -8.69 1.40 -18.44
N ALA A 27 -9.61 1.30 -17.47
CA ALA A 27 -10.96 1.86 -17.59
C ALA A 27 -10.94 3.39 -17.77
N TYR A 28 -10.10 4.10 -17.00
CA TYR A 28 -9.92 5.54 -17.16
C TYR A 28 -9.37 5.91 -18.54
N LEU A 29 -8.37 5.18 -19.05
CA LEU A 29 -7.82 5.44 -20.38
C LEU A 29 -8.84 5.14 -21.49
N ALA A 30 -9.61 4.06 -21.36
CA ALA A 30 -10.67 3.70 -22.31
C ALA A 30 -11.76 4.78 -22.40
N SER A 31 -12.03 5.52 -21.31
CA SER A 31 -13.00 6.62 -21.30
C SER A 31 -12.61 7.81 -22.19
N GLY A 32 -11.33 7.97 -22.54
CA GLY A 32 -10.83 9.11 -23.31
C GLY A 32 -10.77 10.43 -22.55
N ALA A 33 -11.23 10.49 -21.29
CA ALA A 33 -11.27 11.71 -20.46
C ALA A 33 -9.89 12.35 -20.22
N TYR A 34 -8.81 11.62 -20.48
CA TYR A 34 -7.44 12.10 -20.33
C TYR A 34 -6.98 13.04 -21.45
N ARG A 35 -7.65 13.05 -22.61
CA ARG A 35 -7.26 13.85 -23.77
C ARG A 35 -7.37 15.35 -23.45
N PRO A 36 -6.42 16.19 -23.93
CA PRO A 36 -5.36 15.89 -24.91
C PRO A 36 -4.05 15.35 -24.33
N THR A 37 -4.00 14.99 -23.03
CA THR A 37 -2.78 14.45 -22.40
C THR A 37 -2.26 13.22 -23.16
N PRO A 38 -0.94 13.07 -23.38
CA PRO A 38 -0.39 11.81 -23.90
C PRO A 38 -0.76 10.62 -23.00
N THR A 39 -1.10 9.47 -23.61
CA THR A 39 -1.56 8.28 -22.89
C THR A 39 -0.59 7.84 -21.79
N ILE A 40 0.73 7.85 -22.06
CA ILE A 40 1.74 7.46 -21.07
C ILE A 40 1.77 8.42 -19.87
N THR A 41 1.68 9.72 -20.12
CA THR A 41 1.63 10.76 -19.08
C THR A 41 0.37 10.62 -18.23
N ALA A 42 -0.79 10.35 -18.84
CA ALA A 42 -2.03 10.10 -18.13
C ALA A 42 -1.94 8.84 -17.25
N ARG A 43 -1.42 7.73 -17.78
CA ARG A 43 -1.25 6.47 -17.04
C ARG A 43 -0.34 6.65 -15.82
N LEU A 44 0.82 7.28 -15.99
CA LEU A 44 1.75 7.54 -14.87
C LEU A 44 1.12 8.43 -13.80
N ASN A 45 0.45 9.52 -14.20
CA ASN A 45 -0.21 10.41 -13.25
C ASN A 45 -1.37 9.72 -12.52
N PHE A 46 -2.12 8.84 -13.18
CA PHE A 46 -3.13 8.00 -12.55
C PHE A 46 -2.52 7.07 -11.50
N GLN A 47 -1.51 6.28 -11.87
CA GLN A 47 -0.86 5.32 -10.97
C GLN A 47 -0.26 6.00 -9.74
N LEU A 48 0.39 7.15 -9.94
CA LEU A 48 0.93 7.93 -8.83
C LEU A 48 -0.19 8.50 -7.94
N GLY A 49 -1.32 8.94 -8.51
CA GLY A 49 -2.50 9.38 -7.74
C GLY A 49 -3.08 8.26 -6.88
N PHE A 50 -3.26 7.08 -7.49
CA PHE A 50 -3.74 5.87 -6.82
C PHE A 50 -2.82 5.46 -5.67
N GLY A 51 -1.52 5.31 -5.95
CA GLY A 51 -0.54 4.88 -4.96
C GLY A 51 -0.42 5.83 -3.77
N MET A 52 -0.44 7.15 -4.01
CA MET A 52 -0.43 8.14 -2.92
C MET A 52 -1.67 8.01 -2.02
N ARG A 53 -2.87 7.86 -2.62
CA ARG A 53 -4.10 7.72 -1.83
C ARG A 53 -4.10 6.45 -0.99
N VAL A 54 -3.69 5.32 -1.57
CA VAL A 54 -3.60 4.05 -0.83
C VAL A 54 -2.59 4.14 0.31
N GLY A 55 -1.40 4.71 0.04
CA GLY A 55 -0.39 4.94 1.08
C GLY A 55 -0.90 5.84 2.22
N GLN A 56 -1.65 6.90 1.88
CA GLN A 56 -2.30 7.76 2.88
C GLN A 56 -3.28 6.96 3.76
N ARG A 57 -4.18 6.18 3.15
CA ARG A 57 -5.17 5.38 3.88
C ARG A 57 -4.53 4.36 4.82
N LEU A 58 -3.46 3.70 4.38
CA LEU A 58 -2.70 2.77 5.21
C LEU A 58 -2.02 3.47 6.39
N THR A 59 -1.49 4.67 6.16
CA THR A 59 -0.88 5.51 7.21
C THR A 59 -1.92 5.92 8.25
N GLU A 60 -3.07 6.42 7.80
CA GLU A 60 -4.20 6.81 8.67
C GLU A 60 -4.70 5.62 9.50
N ALA A 61 -4.86 4.43 8.89
CA ALA A 61 -5.27 3.23 9.59
C ALA A 61 -4.25 2.79 10.66
N ARG A 62 -2.96 2.82 10.33
CA ARG A 62 -1.87 2.53 11.28
C ARG A 62 -1.88 3.52 12.45
N ASP A 63 -2.02 4.81 12.15
CA ASP A 63 -1.94 5.87 13.16
C ASP A 63 -3.16 5.83 14.10
N HIS A 64 -4.35 5.49 13.60
CA HIS A 64 -5.55 5.25 14.41
C HIS A 64 -5.39 4.06 15.38
N ILE A 65 -4.80 2.95 14.92
CA ILE A 65 -4.54 1.79 15.79
C ILE A 65 -3.49 2.17 16.85
N ARG A 66 -2.44 2.90 16.44
CA ARG A 66 -1.37 3.34 17.35
C ARG A 66 -1.88 4.30 18.42
N SER A 67 -2.76 5.25 18.09
CA SER A 67 -3.36 6.15 19.07
C SER A 67 -4.22 5.39 20.07
N ALA A 68 -5.08 4.47 19.60
CA ALA A 68 -5.91 3.65 20.47
C ALA A 68 -5.08 2.79 21.44
N VAL A 69 -3.94 2.25 20.98
CA VAL A 69 -3.00 1.55 21.86
C VAL A 69 -2.38 2.51 22.87
N THR A 70 -1.93 3.70 22.43
CA THR A 70 -1.32 4.72 23.30
C THR A 70 -2.26 5.17 24.41
N GLU A 71 -3.53 5.40 24.11
CA GLU A 71 -4.54 5.77 25.11
C GLU A 71 -4.80 4.65 26.14
N ALA A 72 -4.59 3.39 25.76
CA ALA A 72 -4.69 2.24 26.65
C ALA A 72 -3.40 1.97 27.47
N TRP A 73 -2.38 2.86 27.43
CA TRP A 73 -1.09 2.64 28.10
C TRP A 73 -1.15 2.50 29.62
N ASP A 74 -2.21 2.99 30.27
CA ASP A 74 -2.40 2.77 31.71
C ASP A 74 -2.64 1.28 32.05
N ARG A 75 -3.00 0.45 31.04
CA ARG A 75 -3.11 -1.02 31.14
C ARG A 75 -2.79 -1.68 29.79
N PRO A 76 -1.50 -1.85 29.45
CA PRO A 76 -1.13 -2.41 28.16
C PRO A 76 -1.62 -3.86 28.03
N THR A 77 -2.43 -4.13 27.01
CA THR A 77 -2.83 -5.50 26.63
C THR A 77 -1.61 -6.30 26.17
N ALA A 78 -1.56 -7.61 26.44
CA ALA A 78 -0.48 -8.49 25.99
C ALA A 78 -0.15 -8.34 24.49
N THR A 79 -1.17 -8.12 23.64
CA THR A 79 -1.01 -7.86 22.20
C THR A 79 -0.21 -6.59 21.90
N ALA A 80 -0.42 -5.50 22.65
CA ALA A 80 0.30 -4.25 22.43
C ALA A 80 1.79 -4.41 22.74
N ILE A 81 2.13 -5.20 23.77
CA ILE A 81 3.50 -5.54 24.13
C ILE A 81 4.14 -6.37 23.02
N ALA A 82 3.45 -7.41 22.54
CA ALA A 82 3.96 -8.25 21.45
C ALA A 82 4.23 -7.46 20.16
N LEU A 83 3.32 -6.55 19.78
CA LEU A 83 3.51 -5.69 18.60
C LEU A 83 4.70 -4.73 18.78
N ARG A 84 4.91 -4.23 20.01
CA ARG A 84 6.04 -3.35 20.31
C ARG A 84 7.38 -4.10 20.27
N ASP A 85 7.42 -5.31 20.81
CA ASP A 85 8.60 -6.17 20.78
C ASP A 85 9.00 -6.50 19.33
N LYS A 86 8.02 -6.90 18.50
CA LYS A 86 8.19 -7.10 17.06
C LYS A 86 8.77 -5.88 16.35
N GLU A 87 8.28 -4.67 16.68
CA GLU A 87 8.78 -3.42 16.08
C GLU A 87 10.25 -3.15 16.45
N ILE A 88 10.62 -3.38 17.72
CA ILE A 88 12.00 -3.20 18.19
C ILE A 88 12.92 -4.19 17.50
N GLU A 89 12.56 -5.48 17.48
CA GLU A 89 13.35 -6.53 16.84
C GLU A 89 13.60 -6.24 15.36
N LEU A 90 12.56 -5.81 14.63
CA LEU A 90 12.66 -5.43 13.23
C LEU A 90 13.62 -4.26 13.02
N ILE A 91 13.48 -3.18 13.82
CA ILE A 91 14.31 -1.99 13.72
C ILE A 91 15.77 -2.31 14.02
N ASP A 92 16.04 -3.08 15.08
CA ASP A 92 17.41 -3.41 15.49
C ASP A 92 18.11 -4.32 14.46
N TYR A 93 17.39 -5.30 13.90
CA TYR A 93 17.91 -6.08 12.78
C TYR A 93 18.27 -5.18 11.60
N TYR A 94 17.33 -4.35 11.12
CA TYR A 94 17.57 -3.56 9.90
C TYR A 94 18.56 -2.42 10.13
N ARG A 95 18.71 -1.90 11.35
CA ARG A 95 19.75 -0.93 11.70
C ARG A 95 21.16 -1.50 11.49
N SER A 96 21.38 -2.77 11.84
CA SER A 96 22.69 -3.42 11.72
C SER A 96 22.91 -4.11 10.36
N ALA A 97 21.88 -4.72 9.79
CA ALA A 97 21.98 -5.53 8.57
C ALA A 97 21.78 -4.73 7.26
N SER A 98 21.13 -3.56 7.31
CA SER A 98 20.80 -2.83 6.08
C SER A 98 22.03 -2.22 5.42
N LYS A 99 22.19 -2.50 4.12
CA LYS A 99 23.16 -1.84 3.23
C LYS A 99 22.52 -0.70 2.41
N ALA A 100 21.24 -0.39 2.68
CA ALA A 100 20.53 0.65 1.93
C ALA A 100 21.19 2.01 2.15
N ARG A 101 21.42 2.74 1.05
CA ARG A 101 21.99 4.09 1.07
C ARG A 101 20.92 5.09 0.65
N GLY A 102 20.59 6.02 1.55
CA GLY A 102 19.62 7.09 1.31
C GLY A 102 18.17 6.71 1.60
N THR A 103 17.28 7.70 1.47
CA THR A 103 15.83 7.51 1.60
C THR A 103 15.20 7.51 0.20
N TRP A 104 14.33 6.53 -0.06
CA TRP A 104 13.54 6.55 -1.28
C TRP A 104 12.52 7.69 -1.20
N GLN A 105 12.43 8.48 -2.27
CA GLN A 105 11.42 9.51 -2.45
C GLN A 105 10.56 9.12 -3.65
N ALA A 106 9.24 9.25 -3.51
CA ALA A 106 8.34 8.96 -4.61
C ALA A 106 8.68 9.81 -5.84
N ALA A 107 8.73 9.18 -7.02
CA ALA A 107 9.07 9.84 -8.26
C ALA A 107 8.10 11.00 -8.56
N ARG A 108 8.63 12.19 -8.84
CA ARG A 108 7.86 13.30 -9.41
C ARG A 108 7.72 13.06 -10.91
N ALA A 109 6.57 13.42 -11.48
CA ALA A 109 6.34 13.26 -12.91
C ALA A 109 7.24 14.23 -13.68
N SER A 110 8.31 13.72 -14.32
CA SER A 110 9.23 14.50 -15.15
C SER A 110 8.74 14.63 -16.60
N ALA A 111 7.88 13.73 -17.06
CA ALA A 111 7.37 13.64 -18.44
C ALA A 111 5.97 14.30 -18.62
N GLY A 112 5.67 15.32 -17.82
CA GLY A 112 4.41 16.06 -17.86
C GLY A 112 3.43 15.68 -16.75
N TYR A 113 2.47 16.58 -16.53
CA TYR A 113 1.51 16.50 -15.42
C TYR A 113 0.08 16.57 -15.95
N SER A 114 -0.81 15.76 -15.38
CA SER A 114 -2.24 15.80 -15.67
C SER A 114 -3.02 15.71 -14.37
N SER A 115 -3.60 16.84 -13.95
CA SER A 115 -4.43 16.93 -12.75
C SER A 115 -5.66 16.03 -12.85
N ALA A 116 -6.29 15.94 -14.03
CA ALA A 116 -7.42 15.06 -14.27
C ALA A 116 -7.05 13.59 -14.04
N ALA A 117 -5.91 13.13 -14.58
CA ALA A 117 -5.45 11.76 -14.37
C ALA A 117 -5.05 11.50 -12.91
N ARG A 118 -4.39 12.46 -12.25
CA ARG A 118 -4.07 12.39 -10.82
C ARG A 118 -5.31 12.23 -9.96
N ASN A 119 -6.33 13.04 -10.22
CA ASN A 119 -7.59 13.02 -9.49
C ASN A 119 -8.36 11.72 -9.76
N ALA A 120 -8.40 11.23 -11.00
CA ALA A 120 -9.00 9.94 -11.32
C ALA A 120 -8.31 8.79 -10.56
N GLY A 121 -6.98 8.81 -10.53
CA GLY A 121 -6.18 7.87 -9.74
C GLY A 121 -6.46 7.97 -8.25
N ASP A 122 -6.54 9.19 -7.70
CA ASP A 122 -6.91 9.44 -6.31
C ASP A 122 -8.28 8.85 -5.96
N GLN A 123 -9.31 9.12 -6.79
CA GLN A 123 -10.65 8.60 -6.58
C GLN A 123 -10.69 7.07 -6.69
N ALA A 124 -9.98 6.47 -7.65
CA ALA A 124 -9.82 5.02 -7.72
C ALA A 124 -9.14 4.47 -6.45
N GLY A 125 -8.09 5.14 -5.97
CA GLY A 125 -7.40 4.78 -4.74
C GLY A 125 -8.27 4.92 -3.48
N ARG A 126 -9.27 5.80 -3.46
CA ARG A 126 -10.26 5.89 -2.34
C ARG A 126 -11.21 4.70 -2.34
N ARG A 127 -11.62 4.25 -3.52
CA ARG A 127 -12.54 3.13 -3.73
C ARG A 127 -11.84 1.77 -3.66
N ALA A 128 -10.51 1.74 -3.70
CA ALA A 128 -9.73 0.52 -3.66
C ALA A 128 -10.00 -0.27 -2.38
N TRP A 129 -10.12 -1.57 -2.52
CA TRP A 129 -10.35 -2.50 -1.44
C TRP A 129 -9.00 -2.80 -0.81
N ILE A 130 -8.84 -2.35 0.43
CA ILE A 130 -7.67 -2.62 1.29
C ILE A 130 -8.16 -3.62 2.33
N ASP A 131 -8.36 -4.85 1.89
CA ASP A 131 -8.70 -5.96 2.77
C ASP A 131 -7.67 -7.06 2.56
N ASN A 132 -7.45 -7.87 3.60
CA ASN A 132 -6.62 -9.06 3.52
C ASN A 132 -7.40 -10.09 2.70
N SER A 133 -7.41 -9.87 1.39
CA SER A 133 -7.96 -10.79 0.42
C SER A 133 -7.16 -12.07 0.59
N THR A 134 -7.73 -13.05 1.30
CA THR A 134 -7.31 -14.45 1.19
C THR A 134 -7.15 -14.68 -0.30
N GLU A 135 -5.94 -15.03 -0.72
CA GLU A 135 -5.54 -15.10 -2.12
C GLU A 135 -6.71 -15.53 -3.00
N LEU A 136 -6.94 -14.76 -4.08
CA LEU A 136 -7.93 -15.00 -5.14
C LEU A 136 -8.46 -16.45 -5.12
N PRO A 137 -9.78 -16.70 -5.04
CA PRO A 137 -10.33 -18.04 -4.86
C PRO A 137 -9.71 -19.01 -5.88
N GLY A 138 -8.80 -19.86 -5.41
CA GLY A 138 -7.87 -20.59 -6.27
C GLY A 138 -6.52 -20.95 -5.65
N ALA A 139 -6.14 -20.38 -4.50
CA ALA A 139 -4.95 -20.82 -3.76
C ALA A 139 -5.13 -22.27 -3.28
N ARG A 140 -4.20 -23.13 -3.71
CA ARG A 140 -4.26 -24.60 -3.59
C ARG A 140 -4.53 -25.04 -2.15
N ALA A 141 -5.44 -26.01 -2.00
CA ALA A 141 -5.63 -26.74 -0.75
C ALA A 141 -4.29 -27.26 -0.24
N ALA A 142 -3.99 -27.01 1.04
CA ALA A 142 -2.85 -27.60 1.71
C ALA A 142 -2.87 -29.12 1.49
N LEU A 143 -1.81 -29.67 0.90
CA LEU A 143 -1.66 -31.11 0.75
C LEU A 143 -1.56 -31.71 2.14
N GLY A 144 -2.59 -32.45 2.54
CA GLY A 144 -2.59 -33.15 3.81
C GLY A 144 -1.46 -34.16 3.89
N ARG A 145 -0.74 -34.13 5.01
CA ARG A 145 -0.60 -35.32 5.86
C ARG A 145 -0.25 -34.92 7.29
#